data_AF-A0A973RCS5-F1
#
_entry.id   AF-A0A973RCS5-F1
#
_cell.length_a   1.000
_cell.length_b   1.000
_cell.length_c   1.000
_cell.angle_alpha   90.00
_cell.angle_beta   90.00
_cell.angle_gamma   90.00
#
_symmetry.space_group_name_H-M   'P 1'
#
loop_
_entity.id
_entity.type
_entity.pdbx_description
1 polymer ?
#
loop_
_entity_poly.entity_id
_entity_poly.type
_entity_poly.pdbx_seq_one_letter_code
_entity_poly.pdbx_strand_id
1 'polypeptide(L)'
;VARIALPLLAYFALMWGGSFLAGKLIGLGYERSTTLAFTAAGNNFELAIAVAVGVFGVTSGQALAGVVGPLIEVPVLVALVYVSLAGRRLFTKEPARV
;
A
#
# COMPACT_ATOMS: atom_id res chain seq x y z
N VAL A 1 -1.34 15.43 13.24
CA VAL A 1 -1.76 14.07 12.82
C VAL A 1 -2.41 14.07 11.43
N ALA A 2 -3.54 14.77 11.21
CA ALA A 2 -4.22 14.77 9.90
C ALA A 2 -3.34 15.15 8.70
N ARG A 3 -2.42 16.11 8.87
CA ARG A 3 -1.48 16.53 7.80
C ARG A 3 -0.45 15.47 7.38
N ILE A 4 -0.19 14.46 8.23
CA ILE A 4 0.74 13.36 7.96
C ILE A 4 -0.05 12.13 7.48
N ALA A 5 -1.20 11.88 8.09
CA ALA A 5 -2.05 10.74 7.73
C ALA A 5 -2.70 10.89 6.35
N LEU A 6 -3.18 12.08 5.99
CA LEU A 6 -3.91 12.29 4.73
C LEU A 6 -3.04 12.03 3.48
N PRO A 7 -1.80 12.55 3.37
CA PRO A 7 -0.93 12.22 2.25
C PRO A 7 -0.62 10.72 2.16
N LEU A 8 -0.38 10.08 3.31
CA LEU A 8 -0.05 8.67 3.37
C LEU A 8 -1.24 7.78 2.97
N LEU A 9 -2.45 8.12 3.42
CA LEU A 9 -3.68 7.45 3.01
C LEU A 9 -3.96 7.60 1.51
N ALA A 10 -3.76 8.81 0.98
CA ALA A 10 -3.89 9.05 -0.45
C ALA A 10 -2.87 8.22 -1.24
N TYR A 11 -1.62 8.16 -0.78
CA TYR A 11 -0.59 7.32 -1.37
C TYR A 11 -1.02 5.84 -1.41
N PHE A 12 -1.46 5.26 -0.28
CA PHE A 12 -1.92 3.87 -0.26
C PHE A 12 -3.11 3.62 -1.18
N ALA A 13 -4.11 4.51 -1.18
CA ALA A 13 -5.28 4.36 -2.04
C ALA A 13 -4.93 4.44 -3.53
N LEU A 14 -4.04 5.35 -3.91
CA LEU A 14 -3.59 5.53 -5.29
C LEU A 14 -2.71 4.37 -5.76
N MET A 15 -1.73 3.96 -4.95
CA MET A 15 -0.82 2.87 -5.29
C MET A 15 -1.57 1.53 -5.36
N TRP A 16 -2.31 1.18 -4.30
CA TRP A 16 -3.12 -0.04 -4.28
C TRP A 16 -4.18 -0.01 -5.38
N GLY A 17 -4.98 1.06 -5.46
CA GLY A 17 -6.10 1.16 -6.40
C GLY A 17 -5.63 1.20 -7.85
N GLY A 18 -4.57 1.96 -8.14
CA GLY A 18 -3.95 2.04 -9.45
C GLY A 18 -3.41 0.68 -9.90
N SER A 19 -2.65 -0.02 -9.06
CA SER A 19 -2.11 -1.34 -9.38
C SER A 19 -3.18 -2.44 -9.47
N PHE A 20 -4.22 -2.38 -8.62
CA PHE A 20 -5.33 -3.31 -8.65
C PHE A 20 -6.16 -3.17 -9.94
N LEU A 21 -6.45 -1.93 -10.32
CA LEU A 21 -7.15 -1.62 -11.57
C LEU A 21 -6.27 -1.93 -12.79
N ALA A 22 -4.99 -1.57 -12.77
CA ALA A 22 -4.06 -1.90 -13.84
C ALA A 22 -3.97 -3.41 -14.05
N GLY A 23 -3.82 -4.19 -12.97
CA GLY A 23 -3.83 -5.66 -13.02
C GLY A 23 -5.10 -6.20 -13.67
N LYS A 24 -6.25 -5.67 -13.28
CA LYS A 24 -7.53 -6.03 -13.91
C LYS A 24 -7.59 -5.66 -15.40
N LEU A 25 -7.15 -4.45 -15.76
CA LEU A 25 -7.18 -3.93 -17.13
C LEU A 25 -6.31 -4.74 -18.09
N ILE A 26 -5.17 -5.25 -17.61
CA ILE A 26 -4.29 -6.14 -18.39
C ILE A 26 -4.71 -7.62 -18.33
N GLY A 27 -5.86 -7.93 -17.73
CA GLY A 27 -6.43 -9.27 -17.69
C GLY A 27 -5.87 -10.22 -16.63
N LEU A 28 -5.17 -9.70 -15.60
CA LEU A 28 -4.76 -10.53 -14.47
C LEU A 28 -5.98 -10.99 -13.66
N GLY A 29 -5.98 -12.25 -13.26
CA GLY A 29 -6.96 -12.77 -12.30
C GLY A 29 -6.91 -12.05 -10.95
N TYR A 30 -7.94 -12.25 -10.13
CA TYR A 30 -8.09 -11.63 -8.81
C TYR A 30 -6.85 -11.83 -7.93
N GLU A 31 -6.33 -13.06 -7.85
CA GLU A 31 -5.17 -13.39 -7.00
C GLU A 31 -3.93 -12.60 -7.40
N ARG A 32 -3.59 -12.59 -8.69
CA ARG A 32 -2.43 -11.86 -9.22
C ARG A 32 -2.59 -10.35 -9.09
N SER A 33 -3.78 -9.82 -9.38
CA SER A 33 -4.06 -8.38 -9.24
C SER A 33 -3.99 -7.91 -7.79
N THR A 34 -4.48 -8.73 -6.86
CA THR A 34 -4.45 -8.44 -5.42
C THR A 34 -3.02 -8.46 -4.90
N THR A 35 -2.24 -9.50 -5.22
CA THR A 35 -0.83 -9.58 -4.85
C THR A 35 -0.05 -8.40 -5.40
N LEU A 36 -0.21 -8.08 -6.69
CA LEU A 36 0.43 -6.92 -7.32
C LEU A 36 0.09 -5.61 -6.58
N ALA A 37 -1.18 -5.40 -6.24
CA ALA A 37 -1.64 -4.20 -5.56
C ALA A 37 -1.04 -4.05 -4.15
N PHE A 38 -0.96 -5.14 -3.38
CA PHE A 38 -0.33 -5.10 -2.05
C PHE A 38 1.19 -4.96 -2.11
N THR A 39 1.85 -5.55 -3.10
CA THR A 39 3.29 -5.34 -3.33
C THR A 39 3.58 -3.88 -3.70
N ALA A 40 2.75 -3.28 -4.54
CA ALA A 40 2.93 -1.88 -4.94
C ALA A 40 2.63 -0.88 -3.81
N ALA A 41 1.68 -1.21 -2.94
CA ALA A 41 1.28 -0.34 -1.84
C ALA A 41 2.21 -0.45 -0.61
N GLY A 42 2.82 -1.62 -0.39
CA GLY A 42 3.70 -1.87 0.76
C GLY A 42 4.99 -1.06 0.72
N ASN A 43 5.39 -0.51 1.86
CA ASN A 43 6.59 0.31 1.99
C ASN A 43 7.60 -0.31 2.94
N ASN A 44 8.88 -0.04 2.70
CA ASN A 44 9.96 -0.48 3.57
C ASN A 44 10.28 0.62 4.60
N PHE A 45 9.47 0.73 5.65
CA PHE A 45 9.66 1.75 6.68
C PHE A 45 10.96 1.59 7.45
N GLU A 46 11.46 0.37 7.63
CA GLU A 46 12.73 0.08 8.28
C GLU A 46 13.90 0.76 7.56
N LEU A 47 13.91 0.66 6.22
CA LEU A 47 14.90 1.35 5.39
C LEU A 47 14.69 2.86 5.42
N ALA A 48 13.43 3.32 5.34
CA ALA A 48 13.11 4.75 5.38
C ALA A 48 13.57 5.41 6.69
N ILE A 49 13.38 4.74 7.84
CA ILE A 49 13.86 5.19 9.15
C ILE A 49 15.39 5.21 9.17
N ALA A 50 16.06 4.16 8.68
CA ALA A 50 17.51 4.10 8.64
C ALA A 50 18.11 5.26 7.82
N VAL A 51 17.53 5.55 6.65
CA VAL A 51 17.94 6.67 5.80
C VAL A 51 17.66 8.01 6.47
N ALA A 52 16.47 8.18 7.07
CA ALA A 52 16.10 9.43 7.74
C ALA A 52 17.03 9.74 8.93
N VAL A 53 17.34 8.74 9.74
CA VAL A 53 18.29 8.85 10.85
C VAL A 53 19.70 9.15 10.33
N GLY A 54 20.14 8.46 9.27
CA GLY A 54 21.48 8.63 8.70
C GLY A 54 21.73 10.02 8.09
N VAL A 55 20.71 10.61 7.45
CA VAL A 55 20.84 11.90 6.74
C VAL A 55 20.48 13.09 7.64
N PHE A 56 19.44 12.96 8.47
CA PHE A 56 18.87 14.09 9.22
C PHE A 56 19.08 13.98 10.74
N GLY A 57 19.60 12.86 11.23
CA GLY A 57 19.78 12.59 12.65
C GLY A 57 18.52 12.05 13.35
N VAL A 58 18.73 11.46 14.54
CA VAL A 58 17.69 10.74 15.31
C VAL A 58 16.57 11.64 15.85
N THR A 59 16.85 12.91 16.11
CA THR A 59 15.87 13.87 16.66
C THR A 59 15.09 14.61 15.57
N SER A 60 15.33 14.29 14.29
CA SER A 60 14.66 14.94 13.17
C SER A 60 13.17 14.59 13.08
N GLY A 61 12.37 15.51 12.53
CA GLY A 61 10.94 15.27 12.27
C GLY A 61 10.71 14.15 11.25
N GLN A 62 11.67 13.91 10.36
CA GLN A 62 11.67 12.86 9.34
C GLN A 62 11.83 11.48 9.97
N ALA A 63 12.77 11.33 10.92
CA ALA A 63 12.93 10.08 11.68
C ALA A 63 11.67 9.77 12.50
N LEU A 64 11.07 10.78 13.15
CA LEU A 64 9.80 10.63 13.87
C LEU A 64 8.66 10.23 12.93
N ALA A 65 8.55 10.87 11.76
CA ALA A 65 7.53 10.52 10.76
C ALA A 65 7.68 9.08 10.26
N GLY A 66 8.92 8.61 10.07
CA GLY A 66 9.22 7.23 9.68
C GLY A 66 8.75 6.21 10.72
N VAL A 67 8.95 6.47 12.02
CA VAL A 67 8.50 5.58 13.10
C VAL A 67 6.97 5.56 13.24
N VAL A 68 6.30 6.69 12.99
CA VAL A 68 4.83 6.76 13.04
C VAL A 68 4.18 6.11 11.80
N GLY A 69 4.92 5.99 10.70
CA GLY A 69 4.44 5.40 9.43
C GLY A 69 3.78 4.02 9.56
N PRO A 70 4.45 3.02 10.18
CA PRO A 70 3.88 1.68 10.38
C PRO A 70 2.58 1.66 11.20
N LEU A 71 2.42 2.59 12.16
CA LEU A 71 1.19 2.70 12.96
C LEU A 71 -0.02 3.06 12.10
N ILE A 72 0.21 3.69 10.94
CA ILE A 72 -0.83 4.02 9.96
C ILE A 72 -0.88 2.96 8.87
N GLU A 73 0.26 2.49 8.38
CA GLU A 73 0.32 1.51 7.28
C GLU A 73 -0.40 0.21 7.62
N VAL A 74 -0.07 -0.41 8.77
CA VAL A 74 -0.64 -1.72 9.14
C VAL A 74 -2.17 -1.71 9.14
N PRO A 75 -2.87 -0.79 9.84
CA PRO A 75 -4.32 -0.75 9.80
C PRO A 75 -4.89 -0.40 8.41
N VAL A 76 -4.19 0.41 7.62
CA VAL A 76 -4.61 0.75 6.24
C VAL A 76 -4.53 -0.48 5.35
N LEU A 77 -3.43 -1.24 5.39
CA LEU A 77 -3.29 -2.47 4.61
C LEU A 77 -4.35 -3.51 5.01
N VAL A 78 -4.63 -3.65 6.32
CA VAL A 78 -5.73 -4.52 6.79
C VAL A 78 -7.08 -4.05 6.25
N ALA A 79 -7.37 -2.75 6.27
CA ALA A 79 -8.59 -2.22 5.67
C ALA A 79 -8.67 -2.53 4.17
N LEU A 80 -7.57 -2.36 3.45
CA LEU A 80 -7.47 -2.68 2.02
C LEU A 80 -7.67 -4.17 1.75
N VAL A 81 -7.32 -5.08 2.67
CA VAL A 81 -7.64 -6.52 2.52
C VAL A 81 -9.14 -6.73 2.45
N TYR A 82 -9.91 -6.08 3.35
CA TYR A 82 -11.36 -6.16 3.30
C TYR A 82 -11.93 -5.52 2.03
N VAL A 83 -11.34 -4.43 1.55
CA VAL A 83 -11.71 -3.81 0.27
C VAL A 83 -11.43 -4.75 -0.90
N SER A 84 -10.26 -5.42 -0.95
CA SER A 84 -9.94 -6.44 -1.95
C SER A 84 -10.95 -7.58 -1.92
N LEU A 85 -11.29 -8.10 -0.74
CA LEU A 85 -12.26 -9.18 -0.57
C LEU A 85 -13.65 -8.79 -1.10
N ALA A 86 -14.12 -7.58 -0.79
CA ALA A 86 -15.36 -7.03 -1.34
C ALA A 86 -15.26 -6.84 -2.87
N GLY A 87 -14.10 -6.40 -3.35
CA GLY A 87 -13.77 -6.19 -4.76
C GLY A 87 -13.61 -7.49 -5.58
N ARG A 88 -13.59 -8.67 -4.95
CA ARG A 88 -13.49 -9.97 -5.65
C ARG A 88 -14.61 -10.17 -6.68
N ARG A 89 -15.80 -9.62 -6.42
CA ARG A 89 -16.96 -9.64 -7.34
C ARG A 89 -16.72 -8.87 -8.64
N LEU A 90 -15.67 -8.06 -8.71
CA LEU A 90 -15.29 -7.33 -9.92
C LEU A 90 -14.52 -8.20 -10.92
N PHE A 91 -14.09 -9.41 -10.52
CA PHE A 91 -13.25 -10.32 -11.31
C PHE A 91 -14.00 -11.58 -11.77
N THR A 92 -15.34 -11.52 -11.91
CA THR A 92 -16.24 -12.66 -12.25
C THR A 92 -16.10 -13.18 -13.70
N LYS A 93 -14.93 -13.06 -14.31
CA LYS A 93 -14.54 -13.88 -15.46
C LYS A 93 -13.15 -14.39 -15.18
N GLU A 94 -13.06 -15.67 -14.84
CA GLU A 94 -11.80 -16.42 -14.78
C GLU A 94 -11.32 -16.61 -16.23
N PRO A 95 -10.23 -15.95 -16.69
CA PRO A 95 -9.56 -16.39 -17.90
C PRO A 95 -8.57 -17.50 -17.52
N ALA A 96 -8.51 -18.49 -18.40
CA ALA A 96 -7.88 -19.80 -18.22
C ALA A 96 -6.54 -19.81 -17.48
N ARG A 97 -6.41 -20.83 -16.63
CA ARG A 97 -5.13 -21.30 -16.08
C ARG A 97 -4.16 -21.54 -17.25
N VAL A 98 -3.01 -20.89 -17.20
CA VAL A 98 -1.83 -21.17 -18.03
C VAL A 98 -0.79 -21.80 -17.12
#